data_AF-A0A521HT37-F1
#
_entry.id   AF-A0A521HT37-F1
#
_cell.length_a   1.000
_cell.length_b   1.000
_cell.length_c   1.000
_cell.angle_alpha   90.00
_cell.angle_beta   90.00
_cell.angle_gamma   90.00
#
_symmetry.space_group_name_H-M   'P 1'
#
loop_
_entity.id
_entity.type
_entity.pdbx_description
1 polymer ?
#
loop_
_entity_poly.entity_id
_entity_poly.type
_entity_poly.pdbx_seq_one_letter_code
_entity_poly.pdbx_strand_id
1 'polypeptide(L)'
;FSELGKKYPEENYTYISDVFYRKSLFFYRRAVELETNGQEMIANLKSFGPDVDKNYGFDGVLYLAALLELKFGSKNDPVKRKEHLTYHRRSLAKMFGLGKSSKNKPGPLLEHARNLYDLIVAALDGVEDDDE
;
A
#
# COMPACT_ATOMS: atom_id res chain seq x y z
N PHE A 1 -8.18 -8.30 16.24
CA PHE A 1 -9.56 -7.96 15.83
C PHE A 1 -10.32 -9.12 15.23
N SER A 2 -9.75 -9.91 14.33
CA SER A 2 -10.44 -11.08 13.71
C SER A 2 -10.87 -12.14 14.73
N GLU A 3 -10.00 -12.52 15.68
CA GLU A 3 -10.35 -13.46 16.76
C GLU A 3 -11.41 -12.90 17.70
N LEU A 4 -11.31 -11.61 18.05
CA LEU A 4 -12.31 -10.91 18.85
C LEU A 4 -13.66 -10.84 18.13
N GLY A 5 -13.68 -10.58 16.82
CA GLY A 5 -14.89 -10.58 16.02
C GLY A 5 -15.54 -11.97 15.90
N LYS A 6 -14.74 -13.04 15.86
CA LYS A 6 -15.26 -14.42 15.93
C LYS A 6 -15.83 -14.73 17.32
N LYS A 7 -15.16 -14.27 18.38
CA LYS A 7 -15.55 -14.53 19.76
C LYS A 7 -16.76 -13.70 20.22
N TYR A 8 -16.88 -12.47 19.73
CA TYR A 8 -17.92 -11.51 20.07
C TYR A 8 -18.47 -10.81 18.81
N PRO A 9 -19.32 -11.49 18.00
CA PRO A 9 -19.82 -10.94 16.74
C PRO A 9 -20.63 -9.65 16.89
N GLU A 10 -21.43 -9.55 17.95
CA GLU A 10 -22.32 -8.41 18.25
C GLU A 10 -21.54 -7.12 18.61
N GLU A 11 -20.26 -7.25 18.98
CA GLU A 11 -19.42 -6.12 19.40
C GLU A 11 -18.71 -5.42 18.23
N ASN A 12 -18.99 -5.82 16.98
CA ASN A 12 -18.56 -5.11 15.77
C ASN A 12 -17.02 -4.97 15.61
N TYR A 13 -16.22 -5.83 16.24
CA TYR A 13 -14.75 -5.79 16.12
C TYR A 13 -14.23 -5.89 14.69
N THR A 14 -14.92 -6.67 13.85
CA THR A 14 -14.58 -6.78 12.42
C THR A 14 -14.78 -5.45 11.71
N TYR A 15 -15.93 -4.80 11.94
CA TYR A 15 -16.23 -3.48 11.37
C TYR A 15 -15.21 -2.41 11.80
N ILE A 16 -14.90 -2.34 13.09
CA ILE A 16 -13.90 -1.39 13.60
C ILE A 16 -12.53 -1.62 12.95
N SER A 17 -12.13 -2.88 12.77
CA SER A 17 -10.89 -3.21 12.08
C SER A 17 -10.86 -2.67 10.65
N ASP A 18 -11.94 -2.83 9.90
CA ASP A 18 -12.05 -2.31 8.54
C ASP A 18 -11.97 -0.78 8.51
N VAL A 19 -12.62 -0.10 9.46
CA VAL A 19 -12.54 1.36 9.61
C VAL A 19 -11.09 1.79 9.87
N PHE A 20 -10.36 1.09 10.74
CA PHE A 20 -8.96 1.40 10.99
C PHE A 20 -8.09 1.20 9.75
N TYR A 21 -8.28 0.12 8.98
CA TYR A 21 -7.51 -0.08 7.76
C TYR A 21 -7.81 0.96 6.68
N ARG A 22 -9.07 1.36 6.50
CA ARG A 22 -9.45 2.45 5.57
C ARG A 22 -8.88 3.79 6.01
N LYS A 23 -8.88 4.08 7.31
CA LYS A 23 -8.27 5.31 7.84
C LYS A 23 -6.75 5.32 7.65
N SER A 24 -6.10 4.17 7.86
CA SER A 24 -4.68 4.01 7.56
C SER A 24 -4.40 4.25 6.08
N LEU A 25 -5.19 3.68 5.17
CA LEU A 25 -5.06 3.92 3.73
C LEU A 25 -5.10 5.41 3.40
N PHE A 26 -6.08 6.13 3.96
CA PHE A 26 -6.18 7.58 3.79
C PHE A 26 -4.90 8.31 4.22
N PHE A 27 -4.35 8.00 5.40
CA PHE A 27 -3.14 8.65 5.87
C PHE A 27 -1.90 8.31 5.06
N TYR A 28 -1.72 7.04 4.67
CA TYR A 28 -0.59 6.63 3.83
C TYR A 28 -0.64 7.32 2.46
N ARG A 29 -1.82 7.41 1.84
CA ARG A 29 -1.99 8.17 0.60
C ARG A 29 -1.65 9.64 0.77
N ARG A 30 -2.17 10.26 1.83
CA ARG A 30 -1.92 11.67 2.10
C ARG A 30 -0.43 11.95 2.33
N ALA A 31 0.25 11.10 3.09
CA ALA A 31 1.68 11.23 3.34
C ALA A 31 2.49 11.15 2.04
N VAL A 32 2.16 10.21 1.15
CA VAL A 32 2.82 10.08 -0.16
C VAL A 32 2.52 11.27 -1.08
N GLU A 33 1.28 11.79 -1.06
CA GLU A 33 0.90 12.98 -1.82
C GLU A 33 1.69 14.22 -1.36
N LEU A 34 1.77 14.45 -0.03
CA LEU A 34 2.51 15.57 0.56
C LEU A 34 4.00 15.52 0.23
N GLU A 35 4.61 14.33 0.30
CA GLU A 35 5.99 14.10 -0.14
C GLU A 35 6.16 14.41 -1.63
N THR A 36 5.27 13.87 -2.48
CA THR A 36 5.36 14.02 -3.94
C THR A 36 5.25 15.49 -4.37
N ASN A 37 4.40 16.25 -3.69
CA ASN A 37 4.18 17.67 -3.97
C ASN A 37 5.22 18.57 -3.27
N GLY A 38 6.14 18.01 -2.49
CA GLY A 38 7.16 18.75 -1.74
C GLY A 38 6.60 19.61 -0.60
N GLN A 39 5.35 19.38 -0.19
CA GLN A 39 4.73 20.10 0.93
C GLN A 39 5.30 19.63 2.27
N GLU A 40 5.54 18.33 2.42
CA GLU A 40 6.20 17.75 3.60
C GLU A 40 7.21 16.70 3.15
N MET A 41 8.49 16.91 3.48
CA MET A 41 9.57 15.97 3.15
C MET A 41 9.78 14.98 4.29
N ILE A 42 9.09 13.85 4.22
CA ILE A 42 9.20 12.72 5.13
C ILE A 42 10.22 11.68 4.66
N ALA A 43 10.59 11.62 3.38
CA ALA A 43 11.48 10.57 2.86
C ALA A 43 12.87 10.54 3.54
N ASN A 44 13.31 11.67 4.10
CA ASN A 44 14.59 11.82 4.80
C ASN A 44 14.52 11.48 6.30
N LEU A 45 13.36 11.07 6.81
CA LEU A 45 13.22 10.70 8.21
C LEU A 45 14.06 9.46 8.53
N LYS A 46 14.76 9.52 9.67
CA LYS A 46 15.61 8.42 10.14
C LYS A 46 14.81 7.19 10.58
N SER A 47 13.57 7.39 11.06
CA SER A 47 12.70 6.31 11.53
C SER A 47 11.25 6.52 11.14
N PHE A 48 10.62 5.46 10.63
CA PHE A 48 9.21 5.42 10.24
C PHE A 48 8.36 4.50 11.13
N GLY A 49 8.91 4.06 12.27
CA GLY A 49 8.20 3.19 13.18
C GLY A 49 9.01 2.78 14.40
N PRO A 50 8.40 2.01 15.33
CA PRO A 50 9.08 1.53 16.53
C PRO A 50 10.07 0.38 16.24
N ASP A 51 9.91 -0.33 15.12
CA ASP A 51 10.84 -1.37 14.67
C ASP A 51 12.02 -0.73 13.93
N VAL A 52 13.14 -0.62 14.64
CA VAL A 52 14.38 0.00 14.13
C VAL A 52 15.15 -0.97 13.23
N ASP A 53 15.00 -2.29 13.45
CA ASP A 53 15.76 -3.32 12.74
C ASP A 53 15.18 -3.57 11.34
N LYS A 54 13.85 -3.47 11.17
CA LYS A 54 13.14 -3.58 9.88
C LYS A 54 12.60 -2.25 9.39
N ASN A 55 13.35 -1.18 9.64
CA ASN A 55 13.01 0.13 9.11
C ASN A 55 13.33 0.20 7.62
N TYR A 56 12.30 0.00 6.81
CA TYR A 56 12.38 0.06 5.34
C TYR A 56 12.33 1.50 4.78
N GLY A 57 12.38 2.51 5.64
CA GLY A 57 12.32 3.91 5.23
C GLY A 57 11.06 4.23 4.44
N PHE A 58 11.19 5.18 3.52
CA PHE A 58 10.09 5.60 2.65
C PHE A 58 9.60 4.50 1.70
N ASP A 59 10.49 3.58 1.29
CA ASP A 59 10.12 2.41 0.49
C ASP A 59 9.08 1.54 1.22
N GLY A 60 9.16 1.43 2.55
CA GLY A 60 8.14 0.77 3.37
C GLY A 60 6.79 1.50 3.38
N VAL A 61 6.80 2.83 3.35
CA VAL A 61 5.59 3.67 3.27
C VAL A 61 4.88 3.45 1.93
N LEU A 62 5.64 3.43 0.82
CA LEU A 62 5.10 3.15 -0.51
C LEU A 62 4.49 1.75 -0.61
N TYR A 63 5.17 0.75 -0.03
CA TYR A 63 4.66 -0.62 0.04
C TYR A 63 3.33 -0.70 0.81
N LEU A 64 3.25 -0.09 2.00
CA LEU A 64 2.04 -0.10 2.82
C LEU A 64 0.88 0.63 2.14
N ALA A 65 1.15 1.77 1.50
CA ALA A 65 0.13 2.49 0.73
C ALA A 65 -0.45 1.62 -0.38
N ALA A 66 0.40 0.94 -1.15
CA ALA A 66 -0.03 0.04 -2.22
C ALA A 66 -0.81 -1.20 -1.70
N LEU A 67 -0.33 -1.80 -0.61
CA LEU A 67 -0.96 -2.97 0.00
C LEU A 67 -2.37 -2.63 0.53
N LEU A 68 -2.50 -1.49 1.19
CA LEU A 68 -3.77 -1.02 1.72
C LEU A 68 -4.73 -0.64 0.60
N GLU A 69 -4.27 -0.02 -0.49
CA GLU A 69 -5.13 0.31 -1.63
C GLU A 69 -5.68 -0.96 -2.30
N LEU A 70 -4.85 -1.97 -2.51
CA LEU A 70 -5.29 -3.24 -3.09
C LEU A 70 -6.39 -3.90 -2.25
N LYS A 71 -6.18 -3.97 -0.93
CA LYS A 71 -7.07 -4.68 0.01
C LYS A 71 -8.32 -3.90 0.42
N PHE A 72 -8.18 -2.60 0.66
CA PHE A 72 -9.19 -1.77 1.32
C PHE A 72 -9.57 -0.52 0.52
N GLY A 73 -8.97 -0.30 -0.65
CA GLY A 73 -9.37 0.76 -1.57
C GLY A 73 -10.82 0.61 -2.00
N SER A 74 -11.44 1.74 -2.35
CA SER A 74 -12.84 1.77 -2.79
C SER A 74 -13.05 0.85 -3.99
N LYS A 75 -14.17 0.12 -3.99
CA LYS A 75 -14.64 -0.70 -5.12
C LYS A 75 -15.87 -0.09 -5.81
N ASN A 76 -16.39 1.02 -5.29
CA ASN A 76 -17.62 1.64 -5.79
C ASN A 76 -17.41 2.46 -7.07
N ASP A 77 -16.16 2.81 -7.37
CA ASP A 77 -15.77 3.65 -8.50
C ASP A 77 -14.61 2.94 -9.24
N PRO A 78 -14.91 2.16 -10.29
CA PRO A 78 -13.91 1.35 -10.98
C PRO A 78 -12.85 2.23 -11.66
N VAL A 79 -13.24 3.40 -12.16
CA VAL A 79 -12.32 4.37 -12.80
C VAL A 79 -11.28 4.86 -11.79
N LYS A 80 -11.72 5.34 -10.62
CA LYS A 80 -10.77 5.77 -9.57
C LYS A 80 -9.95 4.62 -9.02
N ARG A 81 -10.53 3.42 -8.93
CA ARG A 81 -9.79 2.22 -8.51
C ARG A 81 -8.66 1.93 -9.49
N LYS A 82 -8.93 1.92 -10.80
CA LYS A 82 -7.93 1.73 -11.86
C LYS A 82 -6.84 2.80 -11.80
N GLU A 83 -7.22 4.06 -11.57
CA GLU A 83 -6.28 5.17 -11.40
C GLU A 83 -5.32 4.94 -10.22
N HIS A 84 -5.84 4.67 -9.02
CA HIS A 84 -5.01 4.45 -7.84
C HIS A 84 -4.13 3.20 -7.98
N LEU A 85 -4.68 2.09 -8.45
CA LEU A 85 -3.90 0.85 -8.67
C LEU A 85 -2.78 1.08 -9.68
N THR A 86 -3.05 1.83 -10.75
CA THR A 86 -2.02 2.20 -11.74
C THR A 86 -0.92 3.07 -11.13
N TYR A 87 -1.27 4.03 -10.27
CA TYR A 87 -0.30 4.83 -9.54
C TYR A 87 0.59 3.96 -8.64
N HIS A 88 0.00 3.08 -7.84
CA HIS A 88 0.74 2.21 -6.93
C HIS A 88 1.60 1.18 -7.67
N ARG A 89 1.13 0.63 -8.80
CA ARG A 89 1.93 -0.23 -9.68
C ARG A 89 3.20 0.47 -10.13
N ARG A 90 3.10 1.72 -10.60
CA ARG A 90 4.26 2.54 -11.02
C ARG A 90 5.19 2.84 -9.85
N SER A 91 4.64 3.11 -8.67
CA SER A 91 5.42 3.35 -7.45
C SER A 91 6.26 2.14 -7.05
N LEU A 92 5.65 0.94 -7.01
CA LEU A 92 6.34 -0.31 -6.71
C LEU A 92 7.43 -0.64 -7.75
N ALA A 93 7.17 -0.44 -9.05
CA ALA A 93 8.14 -0.69 -10.10
C ALA A 93 9.43 0.15 -9.94
N LYS A 94 9.31 1.38 -9.42
CA LYS A 94 10.47 2.23 -9.09
C LYS A 94 11.29 1.67 -7.93
N MET A 95 10.66 0.97 -6.97
CA MET A 95 11.35 0.43 -5.80
C MET A 95 12.38 -0.65 -6.16
N PHE A 96 12.04 -1.57 -7.07
CA PHE A 96 12.94 -2.66 -7.49
C PHE A 96 13.65 -2.43 -8.81
N GLY A 97 13.51 -1.23 -9.39
CA GLY A 97 14.34 -0.74 -10.48
C GLY A 97 14.32 -1.63 -11.71
N LEU A 98 13.22 -1.63 -12.45
CA LEU A 98 13.13 -2.00 -13.88
C LEU A 98 14.05 -1.12 -14.78
N GLY A 99 15.28 -0.79 -14.32
CA GLY A 99 16.24 0.09 -14.97
C GLY A 99 17.61 0.27 -14.29
N LYS A 100 17.82 -0.05 -13.00
CA LYS A 100 19.14 -0.06 -12.33
C LYS A 100 19.07 -0.66 -10.92
N SER A 101 19.80 -1.74 -10.67
CA SER A 101 19.87 -2.43 -9.37
C SER A 101 20.71 -1.63 -8.37
N SER A 102 20.11 -1.18 -7.27
CA SER A 102 20.87 -0.65 -6.13
C SER A 102 21.22 -1.81 -5.19
N LYS A 103 22.50 -2.16 -5.11
CA LYS A 103 23.07 -3.26 -4.30
C LYS A 103 22.80 -3.20 -2.78
N ASN A 104 22.12 -2.15 -2.28
CA ASN A 104 21.93 -1.88 -0.85
C ASN A 104 20.48 -1.98 -0.35
N LYS A 105 19.52 -2.40 -1.17
CA LYS A 105 18.11 -2.52 -0.73
C LYS A 105 17.85 -3.86 -0.03
N PRO A 106 17.12 -3.88 1.10
CA PRO A 106 16.85 -5.10 1.84
C PRO A 106 16.03 -6.08 1.01
N GLY A 107 16.58 -7.28 0.81
CA GLY A 107 16.01 -8.34 -0.03
C GLY A 107 14.53 -8.67 0.24
N PRO A 108 14.08 -8.79 1.51
CA PRO A 108 12.70 -9.19 1.81
C PRO A 108 11.64 -8.19 1.30
N LEU A 109 11.88 -6.89 1.44
CA LEU A 109 10.93 -5.87 0.99
C LEU A 109 10.80 -5.87 -0.53
N LEU A 110 11.92 -6.06 -1.25
CA LEU A 110 11.90 -6.12 -2.72
C LEU A 110 11.08 -7.30 -3.23
N GLU A 111 11.21 -8.47 -2.60
CA GLU A 111 10.41 -9.64 -2.93
C GLU A 111 8.92 -9.39 -2.66
N HIS A 112 8.58 -8.87 -1.48
CA HIS A 112 7.21 -8.51 -1.16
C HIS A 112 6.63 -7.46 -2.11
N ALA A 113 7.43 -6.47 -2.52
CA ALA A 113 7.02 -5.44 -3.46
C ALA A 113 6.79 -6.00 -4.87
N ARG A 114 7.57 -6.99 -5.32
CA ARG A 114 7.34 -7.70 -6.59
C ARG A 114 6.05 -8.51 -6.55
N ASN A 115 5.86 -9.31 -5.50
CA ASN A 115 4.64 -10.08 -5.33
C ASN A 115 3.40 -9.17 -5.29
N LEU A 116 3.50 -8.03 -4.60
CA LEU A 116 2.42 -7.04 -4.57
C LEU A 116 2.19 -6.38 -5.93
N TYR A 117 3.26 -6.10 -6.69
CA TYR A 117 3.16 -5.59 -8.05
C TYR A 117 2.36 -6.56 -8.93
N ASP A 118 2.67 -7.85 -8.90
CA ASP A 118 1.98 -8.87 -9.69
C ASP A 118 0.50 -8.98 -9.31
N LEU A 119 0.18 -8.91 -8.00
CA LEU A 119 -1.20 -8.89 -7.52
C LEU A 119 -1.98 -7.65 -8.00
N ILE A 120 -1.33 -6.49 -8.08
CA ILE A 120 -1.94 -5.27 -8.60
C ILE A 120 -2.15 -5.37 -10.12
N VAL A 121 -1.23 -5.98 -10.86
CA VAL A 121 -1.39 -6.25 -12.30
C VAL A 121 -2.61 -7.16 -12.52
N ALA A 122 -2.68 -8.29 -11.83
CA ALA A 122 -3.84 -9.20 -11.93
C ALA A 122 -5.16 -8.50 -11.56
N ALA A 123 -5.14 -7.62 -10.56
CA ALA A 123 -6.32 -6.85 -10.17
C ALA A 123 -6.69 -5.74 -11.17
N LEU A 124 -5.75 -5.28 -12.01
CA LEU A 124 -6.02 -4.33 -13.10
C LEU A 124 -6.58 -5.06 -14.32
N ASP A 125 -6.02 -6.21 -14.66
CA ASP A 125 -6.49 -7.04 -15.79
C ASP A 125 -7.94 -7.49 -15.54
N GLY A 126 -8.25 -7.97 -14.33
CA GLY A 126 -9.63 -8.33 -13.97
C GLY A 126 -10.61 -7.16 -13.86
N VAL A 127 -10.14 -5.90 -13.85
CA VAL A 127 -11.01 -4.71 -13.95
C VAL A 127 -11.30 -4.38 -15.42
N GLU A 128 -10.41 -4.73 -16.35
CA GLU A 128 -10.64 -4.54 -17.78
C GLU A 128 -11.69 -5.53 -18.33
N ASP A 129 -11.77 -6.74 -17.75
CA ASP A 129 -12.76 -7.76 -18.13
C ASP A 129 -14.20 -7.46 -17.63
N ASP A 130 -14.37 -6.62 -16.60
CA ASP A 130 -15.68 -6.25 -16.03
C ASP A 130 -16.33 -5.03 -16.74
N ASP A 131 -15.57 -4.34 -17.61
CA ASP A 131 -15.99 -3.15 -18.37
C ASP A 131 -16.47 -3.47 -19.82
N GLU A 132 -16.45 -4.74 -20.26
CA GLU A 132 -17.03 -5.25 -21.54
C GLU A 132 -18.46 -5.81 -21.37
#